data_AF-A0A7S4RVA9-F1
#
_entry.id   AF-A0A7S4RVA9-F1
#
_cell.length_a   1.000
_cell.length_b   1.000
_cell.length_c   1.000
_cell.angle_alpha   90.00
_cell.angle_beta   90.00
_cell.angle_gamma   90.00
#
_symmetry.space_group_name_H-M   'P 1'
#
loop_
_entity.id
_entity.type
_entity.pdbx_description
1 polymer ?
#
loop_
_entity_poly.entity_id
_entity_poly.type
_entity_poly.pdbx_seq_one_letter_code
_entity_poly.pdbx_strand_id
1 'polypeptide(L)'
;VILLHREATTTVLDADPTYGSLREPIGKVMKYMRSLEYARAPYDKNIYPILHGMASKVGQEVYYAQDQFSFFDFDYSPPGQFASSGLMAPESQLLSVSWLIGVIRGMMMLSKYGLKGDWDGFGQHHLFEGNIASGHLSFTPYSNTEYINEIDTLLTNGRLGVENKATLQAVYDHVKATSNEDEAKRAVQQLIAATPGFHSTSSIDRKNGNARLPAPKAQPADVDYKAIVVFNLFGGVDSFNVLAPKDGNDCADLYKDYKEARGEAAMQNHNLLPIDATGSNQTCTDFGVHRALKEFQTIYEEGNGAFLANFGHLFKPVTKKDWLFETRTDLFSHYKMNQDMQRVDAFMEQRGTGVLGRLLDVMQERKNMTVSPIAINSLTVMLDGKPELGRLVDILPGSGAKEFDFENRWVLNFDEKLVAAVEDLNAGTKMNSGIFSNHFSQSLIDTWNKTDNLKSILRSSVNVPIHGTKGNAFKQILRMIKSASERGVNR
;
A
#
# COMPACT_ATOMS: atom_id res chain seq x y z
N VAL A 1 -2.92 11.33 29.04
CA VAL A 1 -1.78 10.48 28.64
C VAL A 1 -0.74 10.57 29.74
N ILE A 2 -0.28 9.44 30.25
CA ILE A 2 0.81 9.40 31.25
C ILE A 2 2.08 9.09 30.46
N LEU A 3 2.96 10.08 30.29
CA LEU A 3 4.24 9.92 29.61
C LEU A 3 5.30 9.61 30.67
N LEU A 4 5.70 8.35 30.77
CA LEU A 4 6.65 7.87 31.79
C LEU A 4 8.10 7.88 31.31
N HIS A 5 8.33 7.93 30.00
CA HIS A 5 9.68 7.92 29.43
C HIS A 5 10.25 9.33 29.32
N ARG A 6 11.51 9.52 29.73
CA ARG A 6 12.20 10.82 29.65
C ARG A 6 12.25 11.36 28.21
N GLU A 7 12.42 10.49 27.23
CA GLU A 7 12.43 10.85 25.81
C GLU A 7 11.07 11.31 25.30
N ALA A 8 9.97 10.98 25.98
CA ALA A 8 8.64 11.42 25.61
C ALA A 8 8.30 12.84 26.11
N THR A 9 9.16 13.44 26.93
CA THR A 9 8.95 14.77 27.55
C THR A 9 10.09 15.76 27.29
N THR A 10 11.20 15.30 26.70
CA THR A 10 12.36 16.14 26.44
C THR A 10 12.23 16.89 25.11
N THR A 11 12.36 18.21 25.16
CA THR A 11 12.32 19.08 23.98
C THR A 11 13.64 19.09 23.20
N VAL A 12 14.71 18.53 23.77
CA VAL A 12 16.02 18.43 23.10
C VAL A 12 15.94 17.48 21.90
N LEU A 13 15.12 16.44 22.01
CA LEU A 13 14.94 15.46 20.92
C LEU A 13 14.19 16.05 19.72
N ASP A 14 13.40 17.12 19.88
CA ASP A 14 12.76 17.80 18.74
C ASP A 14 13.79 18.42 17.76
N ALA A 15 15.02 18.67 18.23
CA ALA A 15 16.11 19.17 17.41
C ALA A 15 16.92 18.05 16.71
N ASP A 16 16.74 16.79 17.12
CA ASP A 16 17.38 15.62 16.53
C ASP A 16 16.66 15.24 15.21
N PRO A 17 17.35 15.27 14.06
CA PRO A 17 16.76 14.88 12.78
C PRO A 17 16.21 13.45 12.76
N THR A 18 16.79 12.56 13.57
CA THR A 18 16.45 11.13 13.62
C THR A 18 15.29 10.82 14.57
N TYR A 19 14.89 11.79 15.40
CA TYR A 19 13.80 11.59 16.34
C TYR A 19 12.43 11.80 15.70
N GLY A 20 11.46 11.01 16.15
CA GLY A 20 10.06 11.08 15.73
C GLY A 20 9.60 9.79 15.06
N SER A 21 8.50 9.89 14.35
CA SER A 21 7.88 8.81 13.60
C SER A 21 6.93 9.38 12.55
N LEU A 22 6.53 8.54 11.61
CA LEU A 22 5.34 8.77 10.81
C LEU A 22 4.11 8.42 11.65
N ARG A 23 3.02 9.17 11.45
CA ARG A 23 1.75 8.84 12.11
C ARG A 23 1.04 7.73 11.35
N GLU A 24 0.34 6.87 12.06
CA GLU A 24 -0.51 5.84 11.43
C GLU A 24 -1.73 6.46 10.70
N PRO A 25 -2.17 5.89 9.56
CA PRO A 25 -3.26 6.46 8.76
C PRO A 25 -4.59 6.65 9.49
N ILE A 26 -5.09 5.65 10.24
CA ILE A 26 -6.38 5.82 10.94
C ILE A 26 -6.27 6.86 12.06
N GLY A 27 -5.12 6.90 12.74
CA GLY A 27 -4.81 7.90 13.76
C GLY A 27 -4.82 9.32 13.19
N LYS A 28 -4.32 9.53 11.97
CA LYS A 28 -4.41 10.81 11.25
C LYS A 28 -5.85 11.23 11.03
N VAL A 29 -6.70 10.33 10.52
CA VAL A 29 -8.12 10.63 10.24
C VAL A 29 -8.86 10.98 11.54
N MET A 30 -8.68 10.18 12.59
CA MET A 30 -9.30 10.43 13.89
C MET A 30 -8.81 11.73 14.51
N LYS A 31 -7.51 12.05 14.42
CA LYS A 31 -6.96 13.33 14.87
C LYS A 31 -7.61 14.48 14.12
N TYR A 32 -7.69 14.39 12.79
CA TYR A 32 -8.25 15.44 11.95
C TYR A 32 -9.72 15.72 12.29
N MET A 33 -10.54 14.67 12.38
CA MET A 33 -11.95 14.77 12.77
C MET A 33 -12.14 15.34 14.18
N ARG A 34 -11.35 14.87 15.16
CA ARG A 34 -11.49 15.33 16.55
C ARG A 34 -11.02 16.78 16.72
N SER A 35 -9.90 17.13 16.11
CA SER A 35 -9.28 18.46 16.28
C SER A 35 -10.07 19.54 15.56
N LEU A 36 -10.78 19.18 14.48
CA LEU A 36 -11.66 20.08 13.75
C LEU A 36 -13.14 19.90 14.12
N GLU A 37 -13.39 19.34 15.30
CA GLU A 37 -14.72 19.22 15.93
C GLU A 37 -15.76 18.61 14.98
N TYR A 38 -15.57 17.36 14.57
CA TYR A 38 -16.56 16.66 13.76
C TYR A 38 -17.92 16.63 14.47
N ALA A 39 -18.92 17.23 13.83
CA ALA A 39 -20.31 17.25 14.25
C ALA A 39 -21.15 16.35 13.33
N ARG A 40 -21.83 15.38 13.94
CA ARG A 40 -22.75 14.47 13.25
C ARG A 40 -23.96 15.25 12.71
N ALA A 41 -24.40 14.92 11.50
CA ALA A 41 -25.63 15.48 10.94
C ALA A 41 -26.87 15.02 11.75
N PRO A 42 -27.92 15.85 11.88
CA PRO A 42 -29.10 15.51 12.69
C PRO A 42 -29.82 14.22 12.27
N TYR A 43 -29.75 13.86 10.98
CA TYR A 43 -30.41 12.68 10.43
C TYR A 43 -29.58 11.39 10.61
N ASP A 44 -28.26 11.50 10.84
CA ASP A 44 -27.41 10.33 11.02
C ASP A 44 -27.64 9.74 12.42
N LYS A 45 -28.18 8.52 12.45
CA LYS A 45 -28.54 7.81 13.68
C LYS A 45 -27.38 7.02 14.28
N ASN A 46 -26.25 6.93 13.59
CA ASN A 46 -25.09 6.20 14.09
C ASN A 46 -24.49 6.92 15.30
N ILE A 47 -24.15 6.16 16.34
CA ILE A 47 -23.52 6.69 17.56
C ILE A 47 -22.10 7.21 17.25
N TYR A 48 -21.40 6.50 16.36
CA TYR A 48 -20.06 6.83 15.89
C TYR A 48 -20.06 7.11 14.39
N PRO A 49 -19.20 8.01 13.89
CA PRO A 49 -19.05 8.21 12.45
C PRO A 49 -18.62 6.91 11.77
N ILE A 50 -19.33 6.53 10.71
CA ILE A 50 -18.97 5.36 9.90
C ILE A 50 -17.94 5.79 8.86
N LEU A 51 -16.71 5.30 9.03
CA LEU A 51 -15.64 5.43 8.05
C LEU A 51 -15.69 4.22 7.11
N HIS A 52 -16.10 4.43 5.86
CA HIS A 52 -16.41 3.34 4.94
C HIS A 52 -15.21 2.98 4.05
N GLY A 53 -14.80 1.71 4.07
CA GLY A 53 -13.76 1.17 3.19
C GLY A 53 -12.40 1.80 3.44
N MET A 54 -12.00 1.92 4.70
CA MET A 54 -10.76 2.59 5.08
C MET A 54 -9.53 1.78 4.67
N ALA A 55 -9.60 0.45 4.63
CA ALA A 55 -8.48 -0.38 4.20
C ALA A 55 -8.05 -0.06 2.75
N SER A 56 -9.02 0.13 1.84
CA SER A 56 -8.73 0.49 0.44
C SER A 56 -8.41 1.97 0.25
N LYS A 57 -8.74 2.84 1.22
CA LYS A 57 -8.50 4.29 1.15
C LYS A 57 -7.19 4.72 1.78
N VAL A 58 -6.85 4.14 2.93
CA VAL A 58 -5.74 4.58 3.78
C VAL A 58 -4.81 3.44 4.21
N GLY A 59 -5.08 2.20 3.80
CA GLY A 59 -4.26 1.04 4.12
C GLY A 59 -4.50 0.47 5.52
N GLN A 60 -5.42 1.06 6.29
CA GLN A 60 -5.71 0.68 7.67
C GLN A 60 -7.21 0.81 7.96
N GLU A 61 -7.79 -0.20 8.58
CA GLU A 61 -9.18 -0.20 9.02
C GLU A 61 -9.33 -1.06 10.27
N VAL A 62 -10.19 -0.63 11.19
CA VAL A 62 -10.41 -1.33 12.45
C VAL A 62 -10.93 -2.74 12.15
N TYR A 63 -10.30 -3.75 12.75
CA TYR A 63 -10.60 -5.18 12.51
C TYR A 63 -10.29 -5.70 11.10
N TYR A 64 -9.53 -4.95 10.29
CA TYR A 64 -9.15 -5.36 8.93
C TYR A 64 -7.62 -5.40 8.76
N ALA A 65 -6.89 -5.84 9.78
CA ALA A 65 -5.45 -6.13 9.62
C ALA A 65 -5.31 -7.26 8.60
N GLN A 66 -4.58 -7.02 7.51
CA GLN A 66 -4.44 -8.00 6.41
C GLN A 66 -3.87 -9.33 6.90
N ASP A 67 -3.05 -9.28 7.94
CA ASP A 67 -2.43 -10.44 8.55
C ASP A 67 -2.96 -10.79 9.96
N GLN A 68 -4.06 -10.16 10.38
CA GLN A 68 -4.69 -10.26 11.71
C GLN A 68 -3.93 -9.61 12.87
N PHE A 69 -2.67 -9.22 12.71
CA PHE A 69 -1.82 -8.73 13.81
C PHE A 69 -1.33 -7.29 13.62
N SER A 70 -1.04 -6.88 12.39
CA SER A 70 -0.51 -5.57 12.05
C SER A 70 -0.96 -5.11 10.65
N PHE A 71 -0.73 -3.83 10.36
CA PHE A 71 -0.96 -3.23 9.03
C PHE A 71 0.34 -3.03 8.24
N PHE A 72 1.49 -3.22 8.90
CA PHE A 72 2.84 -3.06 8.36
C PHE A 72 3.84 -3.83 9.25
N ASP A 73 5.00 -4.14 8.70
CA ASP A 73 6.10 -4.85 9.38
C ASP A 73 6.80 -3.92 10.37
N PHE A 74 6.93 -4.37 11.62
CA PHE A 74 7.52 -3.58 12.71
C PHE A 74 9.03 -3.29 12.52
N ASP A 75 9.71 -4.06 11.68
CA ASP A 75 11.13 -3.95 11.36
C ASP A 75 11.38 -3.40 9.95
N TYR A 76 10.37 -2.77 9.33
CA TYR A 76 10.54 -2.15 8.02
C TYR A 76 11.41 -0.90 8.10
N SER A 77 12.50 -0.91 7.34
CA SER A 77 13.33 0.26 7.05
C SER A 77 13.18 0.62 5.58
N PRO A 78 12.60 1.79 5.23
CA PRO A 78 12.59 2.23 3.85
C PRO A 78 14.03 2.44 3.34
N PRO A 79 14.26 2.29 2.03
CA PRO A 79 15.56 2.52 1.42
C PRO A 79 16.05 3.96 1.59
N GLY A 80 17.36 4.17 1.39
CA GLY A 80 17.99 5.49 1.47
C GLY A 80 18.40 5.86 2.90
N GLN A 81 18.03 7.08 3.34
CA GLN A 81 18.56 7.64 4.59
C GLN A 81 18.23 6.81 5.83
N PHE A 82 17.08 6.14 5.87
CA PHE A 82 16.69 5.26 6.98
C PHE A 82 17.61 4.04 7.08
N ALA A 83 17.73 3.30 5.97
CA ALA A 83 18.62 2.16 5.86
C ALA A 83 20.07 2.51 6.24
N SER A 84 20.62 3.58 5.67
CA SER A 84 21.99 4.02 5.94
C SER A 84 22.22 4.45 7.39
N SER A 85 21.16 4.83 8.11
CA SER A 85 21.23 5.27 9.50
C SER A 85 20.78 4.19 10.49
N GLY A 86 20.42 2.98 10.01
CA GLY A 86 19.89 1.90 10.84
C GLY A 86 18.53 2.22 11.50
N LEU A 87 17.75 3.12 10.91
CA LEU A 87 16.46 3.56 11.44
C LEU A 87 15.32 2.75 10.82
N MET A 88 14.28 2.50 11.62
CA MET A 88 13.05 1.87 11.17
C MET A 88 11.94 2.89 10.99
N ALA A 89 11.05 2.66 10.01
CA ALA A 89 9.84 3.45 9.83
C ALA A 89 8.69 2.53 9.35
N PRO A 90 8.11 1.70 10.24
CA PRO A 90 7.08 0.72 9.88
C PRO A 90 5.91 1.32 9.08
N GLU A 91 5.38 2.45 9.53
CA GLU A 91 4.24 3.14 8.90
C GLU A 91 4.56 3.66 7.49
N SER A 92 5.85 3.77 7.11
CA SER A 92 6.26 4.21 5.78
C SER A 92 5.86 3.22 4.68
N GLN A 93 5.64 1.94 5.00
CA GLN A 93 5.07 0.97 4.05
C GLN A 93 3.71 1.41 3.48
N LEU A 94 2.96 2.23 4.23
CA LEU A 94 1.66 2.75 3.80
C LEU A 94 1.78 4.06 3.00
N LEU A 95 2.97 4.63 2.82
CA LEU A 95 3.24 5.79 1.96
C LEU A 95 3.35 5.38 0.48
N SER A 96 2.36 4.64 0.00
CA SER A 96 2.32 4.10 -1.36
C SER A 96 1.33 4.84 -2.25
N VAL A 97 1.43 4.59 -3.56
CA VAL A 97 0.50 5.11 -4.58
C VAL A 97 -0.96 4.79 -4.27
N SER A 98 -1.24 3.64 -3.64
CA SER A 98 -2.60 3.23 -3.28
C SER A 98 -3.23 4.10 -2.19
N TRP A 99 -2.45 4.49 -1.18
CA TRP A 99 -3.01 4.97 0.08
C TRP A 99 -2.62 6.41 0.42
N LEU A 100 -1.42 6.86 0.04
CA LEU A 100 -0.94 8.20 0.39
C LEU A 100 -1.87 9.29 -0.15
N ILE A 101 -2.17 9.24 -1.45
CA ILE A 101 -3.12 10.16 -2.09
C ILE A 101 -4.52 10.00 -1.48
N GLY A 102 -4.93 8.76 -1.19
CA GLY A 102 -6.24 8.47 -0.60
C GLY A 102 -6.44 9.10 0.79
N VAL A 103 -5.42 9.04 1.65
CA VAL A 103 -5.41 9.70 2.97
C VAL A 103 -5.58 11.21 2.83
N ILE A 104 -4.75 11.83 1.99
CA ILE A 104 -4.73 13.29 1.83
C ILE A 104 -6.06 13.76 1.20
N ARG A 105 -6.48 13.15 0.10
CA ARG A 105 -7.74 13.49 -0.58
C ARG A 105 -8.94 13.27 0.32
N GLY A 106 -9.00 12.18 1.06
CA GLY A 106 -10.11 11.91 1.96
C GLY A 106 -10.26 12.98 3.04
N MET A 107 -9.15 13.47 3.61
CA MET A 107 -9.17 14.61 4.55
C MET A 107 -9.58 15.92 3.86
N MET A 108 -9.08 16.17 2.65
CA MET A 108 -9.46 17.35 1.88
C MET A 108 -10.96 17.34 1.51
N MET A 109 -11.52 16.17 1.20
CA MET A 109 -12.96 16.00 0.94
C MET A 109 -13.78 16.16 2.21
N LEU A 110 -13.29 15.65 3.34
CA LEU A 110 -13.92 15.83 4.64
C LEU A 110 -14.07 17.31 5.01
N SER A 111 -13.05 18.13 4.76
CA SER A 111 -13.11 19.58 5.02
C SER A 111 -14.05 20.34 4.08
N LYS A 112 -14.15 19.91 2.82
CA LYS A 112 -14.97 20.60 1.81
C LYS A 112 -16.43 20.17 1.83
N TYR A 113 -16.68 18.88 2.00
CA TYR A 113 -18.01 18.29 1.80
C TYR A 113 -18.54 17.53 3.02
N GLY A 114 -17.76 17.37 4.08
CA GLY A 114 -18.13 16.54 5.23
C GLY A 114 -17.92 15.04 4.99
N LEU A 115 -18.41 14.22 5.92
CA LEU A 115 -18.24 12.77 5.90
C LEU A 115 -19.21 12.12 4.90
N LYS A 116 -18.77 11.97 3.65
CA LYS A 116 -19.50 11.24 2.60
C LYS A 116 -18.56 10.45 1.70
N GLY A 117 -19.13 9.55 0.89
CA GLY A 117 -18.36 8.63 0.04
C GLY A 117 -17.84 9.21 -1.29
N ASP A 118 -18.41 10.31 -1.80
CA ASP A 118 -18.00 10.85 -3.11
C ASP A 118 -16.54 11.28 -3.17
N TRP A 119 -15.96 11.19 -4.37
CA TRP A 119 -14.63 11.71 -4.69
C TRP A 119 -13.51 11.21 -3.79
N ASP A 120 -13.60 9.94 -3.36
CA ASP A 120 -12.70 9.26 -2.41
C ASP A 120 -12.83 9.75 -0.95
N GLY A 121 -13.92 10.42 -0.59
CA GLY A 121 -14.23 10.82 0.79
C GLY A 121 -14.41 9.63 1.74
N PHE A 122 -14.27 9.85 3.04
CA PHE A 122 -14.25 8.76 4.04
C PHE A 122 -15.63 8.20 4.43
N GLY A 123 -16.73 8.85 4.04
CA GLY A 123 -18.07 8.41 4.42
C GLY A 123 -18.66 7.34 3.51
N GLN A 124 -19.89 6.95 3.80
CA GLN A 124 -20.69 6.04 2.96
C GLN A 124 -21.27 6.78 1.74
N HIS A 125 -21.53 6.05 0.65
CA HIS A 125 -22.34 6.55 -0.46
C HIS A 125 -23.83 6.30 -0.18
N HIS A 126 -24.63 7.37 -0.18
CA HIS A 126 -26.09 7.27 -0.04
C HIS A 126 -26.76 7.31 -1.43
N LEU A 127 -27.39 6.20 -1.82
CA LEU A 127 -27.92 6.00 -3.18
C LEU A 127 -29.27 6.72 -3.46
N PHE A 128 -29.99 7.17 -2.43
CA PHE A 128 -31.40 7.58 -2.59
C PHE A 128 -31.74 9.03 -2.17
N GLU A 129 -30.81 9.78 -1.57
CA GLU A 129 -31.07 11.13 -1.05
C GLU A 129 -29.93 12.11 -1.37
N GLY A 130 -29.46 12.13 -2.62
CA GLY A 130 -28.48 13.12 -3.07
C GLY A 130 -27.21 13.17 -2.21
N ASN A 131 -26.55 12.03 -2.02
CA ASN A 131 -25.34 11.83 -1.20
C ASN A 131 -25.02 12.91 -0.15
N ILE A 132 -25.94 13.06 0.80
CA ILE A 132 -25.83 13.94 1.97
C ILE A 132 -24.71 13.46 2.91
N ALA A 133 -23.98 14.39 3.52
CA ALA A 133 -22.87 14.06 4.40
C ALA A 133 -23.33 13.72 5.82
N SER A 134 -22.88 12.57 6.33
CA SER A 134 -23.19 12.06 7.67
C SER A 134 -22.75 12.99 8.81
N GLY A 135 -21.93 13.99 8.51
CA GLY A 135 -21.55 15.07 9.41
C GLY A 135 -20.50 15.98 8.78
N HIS A 136 -20.16 17.05 9.48
CA HIS A 136 -19.25 18.10 9.01
C HIS A 136 -18.26 18.49 10.10
N LEU A 137 -17.17 19.15 9.72
CA LEU A 137 -16.25 19.76 10.67
C LEU A 137 -16.83 21.11 11.12
N SER A 138 -17.03 21.31 12.42
CA SER A 138 -17.66 22.52 12.98
C SER A 138 -16.69 23.44 13.72
N PHE A 139 -15.39 23.16 13.67
CA PHE A 139 -14.38 23.97 14.36
C PHE A 139 -14.49 25.45 13.99
N THR A 140 -14.58 26.28 15.03
CA THR A 140 -14.58 27.74 14.92
C THR A 140 -13.37 28.27 15.68
N PRO A 141 -12.49 29.07 15.04
CA PRO A 141 -11.31 29.59 15.72
C PRO A 141 -11.68 30.62 16.79
N TYR A 142 -10.82 30.77 17.78
CA TYR A 142 -10.93 31.84 18.78
C TYR A 142 -10.71 33.22 18.15
N SER A 143 -9.78 33.32 17.21
CA SER A 143 -9.54 34.53 16.42
C SER A 143 -9.21 34.23 14.96
N ASN A 144 -9.85 34.97 14.05
CA ASN A 144 -9.53 34.91 12.62
C ASN A 144 -8.10 35.35 12.32
N THR A 145 -7.49 36.23 13.11
CA THR A 145 -6.10 36.68 12.90
C THR A 145 -5.07 35.65 13.37
N GLU A 146 -5.48 34.69 14.20
CA GLU A 146 -4.61 33.64 14.74
C GLU A 146 -4.93 32.26 14.14
N TYR A 147 -5.83 32.20 13.16
CA TYR A 147 -6.35 30.97 12.59
C TYR A 147 -5.25 29.97 12.19
N ILE A 148 -4.19 30.44 11.51
CA ILE A 148 -3.06 29.57 11.12
C ILE A 148 -2.34 28.97 12.34
N ASN A 149 -2.14 29.76 13.40
CA ASN A 149 -1.49 29.29 14.63
C ASN A 149 -2.38 28.32 15.43
N GLU A 150 -3.68 28.56 15.45
CA GLU A 150 -4.65 27.65 16.07
C GLU A 150 -4.67 26.30 15.34
N ILE A 151 -4.81 26.30 14.01
CA ILE A 151 -4.81 25.06 13.23
C ILE A 151 -3.46 24.34 13.32
N ASP A 152 -2.35 25.06 13.32
CA ASP A 152 -1.01 24.51 13.55
C ASP A 152 -0.94 23.75 14.89
N THR A 153 -1.43 24.38 15.96
CA THR A 153 -1.49 23.77 17.29
C THR A 153 -2.35 22.51 17.29
N LEU A 154 -3.52 22.55 16.64
CA LEU A 154 -4.47 21.45 16.61
C LEU A 154 -3.98 20.26 15.77
N LEU A 155 -3.49 20.51 14.56
CA LEU A 155 -3.21 19.47 13.57
C LEU A 155 -1.75 19.01 13.56
N THR A 156 -0.80 19.91 13.85
CA THR A 156 0.64 19.56 13.81
C THR A 156 1.29 19.57 15.20
N ASN A 157 0.59 20.07 16.21
CA ASN A 157 1.09 20.39 17.55
C ASN A 157 2.13 21.53 17.55
N GLY A 158 1.94 22.55 16.72
CA GLY A 158 2.83 23.70 16.70
C GLY A 158 4.12 23.49 15.92
N ARG A 159 4.18 22.46 15.06
CA ARG A 159 5.39 22.04 14.33
C ARG A 159 5.50 22.63 12.92
N LEU A 160 4.57 23.49 12.50
CA LEU A 160 4.72 24.21 11.24
C LEU A 160 5.74 25.33 11.40
N GLY A 161 6.83 25.25 10.63
CA GLY A 161 7.81 26.32 10.54
C GLY A 161 7.24 27.63 10.03
N VAL A 162 7.93 28.73 10.35
CA VAL A 162 7.56 30.10 9.96
C VAL A 162 7.35 30.22 8.45
N GLU A 163 8.20 29.58 7.65
CA GLU A 163 8.09 29.56 6.18
C GLU A 163 6.78 28.88 5.73
N ASN A 164 6.41 27.74 6.32
CA ASN A 164 5.17 27.04 5.98
C ASN A 164 3.92 27.81 6.43
N LYS A 165 3.98 28.48 7.59
CA LYS A 165 2.91 29.36 8.07
C LYS A 165 2.70 30.53 7.12
N ALA A 166 3.77 31.13 6.62
CA ALA A 166 3.70 32.22 5.64
C ALA A 166 3.02 31.76 4.33
N THR A 167 3.34 30.56 3.85
CA THR A 167 2.68 29.98 2.66
C THR A 167 1.19 29.77 2.89
N LEU A 168 0.79 29.21 4.03
CA LEU A 168 -0.62 29.03 4.38
C LEU A 168 -1.35 30.37 4.52
N GLN A 169 -0.69 31.38 5.09
CA GLN A 169 -1.24 32.74 5.20
C GLN A 169 -1.45 33.36 3.81
N ALA A 170 -0.49 33.23 2.90
CA ALA A 170 -0.62 33.74 1.54
C ALA A 170 -1.80 33.10 0.77
N VAL A 171 -2.02 31.79 0.96
CA VAL A 171 -3.20 31.11 0.39
C VAL A 171 -4.49 31.60 1.05
N TYR A 172 -4.51 31.74 2.37
CA TYR A 172 -5.66 32.25 3.10
C TYR A 172 -6.08 33.62 2.57
N ASP A 173 -5.14 34.55 2.45
CA ASP A 173 -5.40 35.91 1.97
C ASP A 173 -5.88 35.92 0.52
N HIS A 174 -5.27 35.10 -0.34
CA HIS A 174 -5.69 34.95 -1.73
C HIS A 174 -7.12 34.41 -1.88
N VAL A 175 -7.45 33.30 -1.21
CA VAL A 175 -8.79 32.68 -1.30
C VAL A 175 -9.84 33.56 -0.64
N LYS A 176 -9.50 34.25 0.45
CA LYS A 176 -10.40 35.21 1.09
C LYS A 176 -10.73 36.39 0.16
N ALA A 177 -9.77 36.84 -0.64
CA ALA A 177 -9.95 37.93 -1.59
C ALA A 177 -10.73 37.51 -2.85
N THR A 178 -10.55 36.27 -3.33
CA THR A 178 -11.21 35.77 -4.55
C THR A 178 -12.56 35.10 -4.29
N SER A 179 -12.82 34.69 -3.05
CA SER A 179 -14.05 34.04 -2.65
C SER A 179 -14.57 34.55 -1.30
N ASN A 180 -14.37 33.81 -0.21
CA ASN A 180 -14.87 34.17 1.12
C ASN A 180 -13.99 33.58 2.23
N GLU A 181 -14.19 34.08 3.46
CA GLU A 181 -13.39 33.68 4.62
C GLU A 181 -13.55 32.18 4.96
N ASP A 182 -14.74 31.61 4.78
CA ASP A 182 -14.96 30.20 5.07
C ASP A 182 -14.24 29.29 4.05
N GLU A 183 -14.18 29.69 2.78
CA GLU A 183 -13.37 29.01 1.77
C GLU A 183 -11.89 29.13 2.05
N ALA A 184 -11.42 30.29 2.51
CA ALA A 184 -10.02 30.47 2.91
C ALA A 184 -9.63 29.55 4.07
N LYS A 185 -10.49 29.44 5.09
CA LYS A 185 -10.31 28.50 6.20
C LYS A 185 -10.26 27.05 5.72
N ARG A 186 -11.21 26.65 4.86
CA ARG A 186 -11.22 25.30 4.28
C ARG A 186 -9.96 25.02 3.45
N ALA A 187 -9.49 25.97 2.65
CA ALA A 187 -8.28 25.81 1.85
C ALA A 187 -7.04 25.54 2.74
N VAL A 188 -6.90 26.26 3.85
CA VAL A 188 -5.82 26.01 4.82
C VAL A 188 -5.95 24.62 5.45
N GLN A 189 -7.16 24.20 5.86
CA GLN A 189 -7.39 22.85 6.40
C GLN A 189 -7.00 21.77 5.39
N GLN A 190 -7.35 21.97 4.11
CA GLN A 190 -7.00 21.07 3.02
C GLN A 190 -5.48 21.03 2.79
N LEU A 191 -4.79 22.17 2.80
CA LEU A 191 -3.34 22.22 2.62
C LEU A 191 -2.58 21.58 3.77
N ILE A 192 -3.02 21.79 5.02
CA ILE A 192 -2.39 21.15 6.18
C ILE A 192 -2.48 19.63 6.11
N ALA A 193 -3.55 19.08 5.53
CA ALA A 193 -3.69 17.66 5.26
C ALA A 193 -2.66 17.10 4.26
N ALA A 194 -1.89 17.95 3.57
CA ALA A 194 -0.76 17.57 2.71
C ALA A 194 0.60 18.01 3.29
N THR A 195 0.65 18.54 4.52
CA THR A 195 1.91 18.98 5.13
C THR A 195 2.61 17.84 5.86
N PRO A 196 3.94 17.72 5.75
CA PRO A 196 4.69 16.71 6.48
C PRO A 196 4.51 16.81 8.01
N GLY A 197 4.21 18.00 8.55
CA GLY A 197 4.02 18.23 10.00
C GLY A 197 2.71 17.64 10.54
N PHE A 198 1.74 17.45 9.66
CA PHE A 198 0.55 16.68 9.97
C PHE A 198 0.81 15.18 9.94
N HIS A 199 1.71 14.71 9.07
CA HIS A 199 1.94 13.28 8.85
C HIS A 199 3.05 12.66 9.69
N SER A 200 3.85 13.47 10.37
CA SER A 200 4.98 13.02 11.19
C SER A 200 4.99 13.72 12.56
N THR A 201 5.89 13.27 13.43
CA THR A 201 6.15 13.89 14.74
C THR A 201 7.50 14.62 14.79
N SER A 202 8.33 14.49 13.75
CA SER A 202 9.59 15.22 13.61
C SER A 202 9.40 16.69 13.20
N SER A 203 10.41 17.53 13.46
CA SER A 203 10.39 18.97 13.19
C SER A 203 10.65 19.32 11.71
N ILE A 204 10.07 20.44 11.24
CA ILE A 204 10.03 20.83 9.82
C ILE A 204 10.23 22.33 9.63
N ASP A 205 11.42 22.80 9.95
CA ASP A 205 11.68 24.24 9.99
C ASP A 205 12.90 24.65 9.16
N ARG A 206 13.30 23.83 8.18
CA ARG A 206 14.61 23.98 7.54
C ARG A 206 14.54 23.79 6.02
N LYS A 207 13.74 24.59 5.31
CA LYS A 207 13.76 24.58 3.83
C LYS A 207 15.16 24.96 3.33
N ASN A 208 15.56 24.38 2.21
CA ASN A 208 16.86 24.67 1.57
C ASN A 208 16.75 25.66 0.40
N GLY A 209 15.55 26.16 0.11
CA GLY A 209 15.26 27.11 -0.98
C GLY A 209 15.05 26.47 -2.35
N ASN A 210 15.18 25.15 -2.48
CA ASN A 210 14.97 24.44 -3.75
C ASN A 210 13.67 23.62 -3.71
N ALA A 211 13.04 23.50 -4.87
CA ALA A 211 11.96 22.54 -5.08
C ALA A 211 12.46 21.11 -4.85
N ARG A 212 11.57 20.24 -4.39
CA ARG A 212 11.87 18.81 -4.25
C ARG A 212 11.77 18.14 -5.61
N LEU A 213 12.84 17.46 -6.01
CA LEU A 213 12.85 16.72 -7.27
C LEU A 213 12.15 15.37 -7.08
N PRO A 214 11.26 14.96 -8.00
CA PRO A 214 10.70 13.63 -7.98
C PRO A 214 11.77 12.58 -8.30
N ALA A 215 11.54 11.35 -7.84
CA ALA A 215 12.39 10.21 -8.16
C ALA A 215 12.55 10.07 -9.69
N PRO A 216 13.77 9.78 -10.18
CA PRO A 216 14.03 9.66 -11.61
C PRO A 216 13.22 8.51 -12.21
N LYS A 217 12.78 8.69 -13.45
CA LYS A 217 12.15 7.61 -14.21
C LYS A 217 13.16 6.51 -14.51
N ALA A 218 12.67 5.27 -14.49
CA ALA A 218 13.40 4.12 -14.99
C ALA A 218 13.86 4.38 -16.44
N GLN A 219 15.12 4.07 -16.72
CA GLN A 219 15.67 4.19 -18.06
C GLN A 219 15.50 2.84 -18.79
N PRO A 220 15.12 2.84 -20.08
CA PRO A 220 15.13 1.65 -20.90
C PRO A 220 16.48 0.94 -20.82
N ALA A 221 16.45 -0.37 -20.71
CA ALA A 221 17.65 -1.21 -20.77
C ALA A 221 17.63 -1.99 -22.10
N ASP A 222 18.80 -2.22 -22.70
CA ASP A 222 18.93 -2.96 -23.96
C ASP A 222 18.76 -4.49 -23.75
N VAL A 223 17.68 -4.88 -23.07
CA VAL A 223 17.31 -6.25 -22.74
C VAL A 223 15.81 -6.44 -22.95
N ASP A 224 15.42 -7.63 -23.40
CA ASP A 224 14.01 -7.94 -23.64
C ASP A 224 13.20 -7.90 -22.34
N TYR A 225 11.99 -7.34 -22.44
CA TYR A 225 11.07 -7.23 -21.31
C TYR A 225 10.61 -8.61 -20.83
N LYS A 226 10.71 -8.86 -19.53
CA LYS A 226 10.17 -10.04 -18.87
C LYS A 226 9.36 -9.66 -17.65
N ALA A 227 8.09 -10.08 -17.62
CA ALA A 227 7.22 -9.95 -16.47
C ALA A 227 7.18 -11.27 -15.67
N ILE A 228 7.39 -11.19 -14.36
CA ILE A 228 7.13 -12.29 -13.43
C ILE A 228 5.89 -11.91 -12.63
N VAL A 229 4.83 -12.70 -12.76
CA VAL A 229 3.56 -12.48 -12.04
C VAL A 229 3.43 -13.56 -10.99
N VAL A 230 3.36 -13.16 -9.72
CA VAL A 230 3.04 -14.07 -8.62
C VAL A 230 1.64 -13.78 -8.12
N PHE A 231 0.84 -14.84 -8.05
CA PHE A 231 -0.52 -14.78 -7.54
C PHE A 231 -0.65 -15.64 -6.29
N ASN A 232 -0.71 -14.98 -5.13
CA ASN A 232 -0.93 -15.64 -3.85
C ASN A 232 -2.42 -15.61 -3.50
N LEU A 233 -3.00 -16.80 -3.28
CA LEU A 233 -4.42 -16.97 -2.95
C LEU A 233 -4.71 -17.00 -1.44
N PHE A 234 -3.69 -16.94 -0.57
CA PHE A 234 -3.82 -16.82 0.89
C PHE A 234 -4.85 -17.80 1.49
N GLY A 235 -4.75 -19.08 1.13
CA GLY A 235 -5.67 -20.13 1.61
C GLY A 235 -7.08 -20.09 0.98
N GLY A 236 -7.38 -19.12 0.12
CA GLY A 236 -8.65 -19.03 -0.63
C GLY A 236 -8.78 -20.00 -1.81
N VAL A 237 -7.87 -20.98 -1.90
CA VAL A 237 -7.93 -22.04 -2.90
C VAL A 237 -7.80 -23.38 -2.19
N ASP A 238 -8.69 -24.30 -2.54
CA ASP A 238 -8.57 -25.69 -2.17
C ASP A 238 -7.60 -26.37 -3.13
N SER A 239 -6.30 -26.31 -2.84
CA SER A 239 -5.24 -26.80 -3.74
C SER A 239 -5.34 -28.30 -4.02
N PHE A 240 -5.91 -29.08 -3.10
CA PHE A 240 -6.20 -30.50 -3.29
C PHE A 240 -7.31 -30.75 -4.31
N ASN A 241 -8.10 -29.72 -4.64
CA ASN A 241 -9.05 -29.72 -5.74
C ASN A 241 -8.55 -28.98 -6.99
N VAL A 242 -7.33 -28.44 -6.98
CA VAL A 242 -6.69 -27.88 -8.19
C VAL A 242 -6.00 -29.00 -8.96
N LEU A 243 -5.18 -29.80 -8.29
CA LEU A 243 -4.50 -30.96 -8.83
C LEU A 243 -4.72 -32.13 -7.85
N ALA A 244 -5.27 -33.23 -8.34
CA ALA A 244 -5.50 -34.44 -7.57
C ALA A 244 -5.00 -35.68 -8.34
N PRO A 245 -4.64 -36.77 -7.65
CA PRO A 245 -4.46 -38.05 -8.31
C PRO A 245 -5.74 -38.43 -9.05
N LYS A 246 -5.60 -39.07 -10.20
CA LYS A 246 -6.71 -39.56 -10.99
C LYS A 246 -6.78 -41.08 -10.86
N ASP A 247 -7.99 -41.63 -10.83
CA ASP A 247 -8.19 -43.08 -10.75
C ASP A 247 -7.74 -43.71 -12.08
N GLY A 248 -6.78 -44.64 -11.99
CA GLY A 248 -6.13 -45.28 -13.14
C GLY A 248 -4.68 -45.71 -12.86
N ASN A 249 -4.14 -46.59 -13.72
CA ASN A 249 -2.73 -47.03 -13.76
C ASN A 249 -2.07 -47.22 -12.37
N ASP A 250 -1.01 -46.48 -12.11
CA ASP A 250 -0.16 -46.50 -10.91
C ASP A 250 -0.67 -45.59 -9.78
N CYS A 251 -1.79 -44.89 -9.99
CA CYS A 251 -2.35 -43.89 -9.07
C CYS A 251 -3.54 -44.38 -8.25
N ALA A 252 -4.02 -45.61 -8.47
CA ALA A 252 -5.25 -46.11 -7.84
C ALA A 252 -5.23 -46.03 -6.30
N ASP A 253 -4.12 -46.43 -5.68
CA ASP A 253 -3.95 -46.34 -4.22
C ASP A 253 -3.90 -44.89 -3.74
N LEU A 254 -3.18 -44.02 -4.45
CA LEU A 254 -3.10 -42.59 -4.10
C LEU A 254 -4.44 -41.86 -4.25
N TYR A 255 -5.24 -42.21 -5.26
CA TYR A 255 -6.59 -41.69 -5.44
C TYR A 255 -7.54 -42.20 -4.34
N LYS A 256 -7.40 -43.46 -3.93
CA LYS A 256 -8.15 -44.01 -2.80
C LYS A 256 -7.82 -43.27 -1.50
N ASP A 257 -6.54 -43.10 -1.19
CA ASP A 257 -6.07 -42.36 0.00
C ASP A 257 -6.56 -40.90 -0.03
N TYR A 258 -6.50 -40.25 -1.19
CA TYR A 258 -7.05 -38.92 -1.39
C TYR A 258 -8.55 -38.86 -1.08
N LYS A 259 -9.36 -39.79 -1.62
CA LYS A 259 -10.80 -39.84 -1.33
C LYS A 259 -11.10 -40.12 0.14
N GLU A 260 -10.35 -41.01 0.78
CA GLU A 260 -10.52 -41.32 2.20
C GLU A 260 -10.21 -40.10 3.08
N ALA A 261 -9.09 -39.43 2.83
CA ALA A 261 -8.68 -38.25 3.59
C ALA A 261 -9.63 -37.04 3.40
N ARG A 262 -10.24 -36.92 2.22
CA ARG A 262 -11.06 -35.76 1.82
C ARG A 262 -12.56 -35.97 2.03
N GLY A 263 -13.03 -37.22 2.10
CA GLY A 263 -14.44 -37.54 2.24
C GLY A 263 -15.29 -36.93 1.13
N GLU A 264 -16.38 -36.25 1.50
CA GLU A 264 -17.31 -35.63 0.55
C GLU A 264 -16.70 -34.50 -0.29
N ALA A 265 -15.60 -33.89 0.17
CA ALA A 265 -14.91 -32.81 -0.54
C ALA A 265 -13.95 -33.33 -1.63
N ALA A 266 -13.82 -34.64 -1.80
CA ALA A 266 -12.99 -35.25 -2.82
C ALA A 266 -13.63 -35.13 -4.21
N MET A 267 -12.82 -34.76 -5.21
CA MET A 267 -13.27 -34.78 -6.59
C MET A 267 -13.50 -36.20 -7.09
N GLN A 268 -14.62 -36.38 -7.79
CA GLN A 268 -14.90 -37.59 -8.55
C GLN A 268 -14.05 -37.61 -9.82
N ASN A 269 -13.65 -38.81 -10.25
CA ASN A 269 -12.76 -39.00 -11.40
C ASN A 269 -13.24 -38.32 -12.69
N HIS A 270 -14.55 -38.33 -12.95
CA HIS A 270 -15.15 -37.69 -14.13
C HIS A 270 -15.14 -36.15 -14.10
N ASN A 271 -14.78 -35.54 -12.96
CA ASN A 271 -14.63 -34.08 -12.81
C ASN A 271 -13.18 -33.62 -12.99
N LEU A 272 -12.26 -34.56 -13.21
CA LEU A 272 -10.85 -34.34 -13.42
C LEU A 272 -10.50 -34.40 -14.91
N LEU A 273 -9.89 -33.34 -15.42
CA LEU A 273 -9.24 -33.34 -16.72
C LEU A 273 -7.85 -33.96 -16.55
N PRO A 274 -7.44 -34.90 -17.42
CA PRO A 274 -6.19 -35.65 -17.23
C PRO A 274 -4.95 -34.75 -17.34
N ILE A 275 -3.96 -35.07 -16.52
CA ILE A 275 -2.60 -34.51 -16.54
C ILE A 275 -1.63 -35.68 -16.53
N ASP A 276 -0.90 -35.83 -17.63
CA ASP A 276 0.12 -36.85 -17.77
C ASP A 276 1.45 -36.39 -17.14
N ALA A 277 1.82 -37.02 -16.03
CA ALA A 277 3.09 -36.81 -15.35
C ALA A 277 4.10 -37.92 -15.66
N THR A 278 3.94 -38.65 -16.77
CA THR A 278 4.93 -39.60 -17.27
C THR A 278 6.27 -38.89 -17.45
N GLY A 279 7.33 -39.45 -16.83
CA GLY A 279 8.66 -38.84 -16.83
C GLY A 279 8.95 -37.90 -15.65
N SER A 280 7.99 -37.65 -14.76
CA SER A 280 8.20 -36.88 -13.53
C SER A 280 8.95 -37.64 -12.41
N ASN A 281 9.23 -38.93 -12.62
CA ASN A 281 9.86 -39.84 -11.65
C ASN A 281 9.10 -39.95 -10.32
N GLN A 282 7.76 -39.86 -10.37
CA GLN A 282 6.85 -40.03 -9.25
C GLN A 282 6.18 -41.40 -9.30
N THR A 283 5.69 -41.90 -8.16
CA THR A 283 4.98 -43.19 -8.05
C THR A 283 3.62 -43.19 -8.75
N CYS A 284 3.02 -42.02 -8.94
CA CYS A 284 1.76 -41.82 -9.63
C CYS A 284 2.02 -40.90 -10.82
N THR A 285 1.57 -41.30 -12.00
CA THR A 285 1.75 -40.54 -13.24
C THR A 285 0.45 -40.00 -13.85
N ASP A 286 -0.72 -40.48 -13.42
CA ASP A 286 -2.03 -40.02 -13.88
C ASP A 286 -2.67 -39.10 -12.82
N PHE A 287 -2.49 -37.79 -13.02
CA PHE A 287 -3.15 -36.77 -12.22
C PHE A 287 -4.32 -36.16 -12.99
N GLY A 288 -5.06 -35.28 -12.34
CA GLY A 288 -5.99 -34.42 -13.04
C GLY A 288 -6.22 -33.09 -12.36
N VAL A 289 -6.62 -32.12 -13.19
CA VAL A 289 -7.08 -30.80 -12.73
C VAL A 289 -8.58 -30.68 -12.80
N HIS A 290 -9.17 -29.86 -11.94
CA HIS A 290 -10.62 -29.64 -11.95
C HIS A 290 -11.12 -29.17 -13.34
N ARG A 291 -12.25 -29.70 -13.82
CA ARG A 291 -12.84 -29.42 -15.16
C ARG A 291 -13.08 -27.96 -15.54
N ALA A 292 -13.05 -27.06 -14.57
CA ALA A 292 -13.19 -25.61 -14.76
C ALA A 292 -11.84 -24.90 -14.97
N LEU A 293 -10.71 -25.61 -14.81
CA LEU A 293 -9.34 -25.11 -14.95
C LEU A 293 -8.71 -25.64 -16.24
N LYS A 294 -9.44 -25.60 -17.36
CA LYS A 294 -9.00 -26.15 -18.65
C LYS A 294 -7.67 -25.54 -19.11
N GLU A 295 -7.50 -24.26 -18.84
CA GLU A 295 -6.36 -23.46 -19.22
C GLU A 295 -5.10 -23.91 -18.47
N PHE A 296 -5.24 -24.44 -17.24
CA PHE A 296 -4.11 -25.03 -16.50
C PHE A 296 -3.66 -26.34 -17.15
N GLN A 297 -4.61 -27.16 -17.62
CA GLN A 297 -4.31 -28.36 -18.39
C GLN A 297 -3.59 -28.00 -19.69
N THR A 298 -4.13 -27.06 -20.48
CA THR A 298 -3.52 -26.62 -21.74
C THR A 298 -2.09 -26.13 -21.54
N ILE A 299 -1.84 -25.26 -20.56
CA ILE A 299 -0.48 -24.73 -20.29
C ILE A 299 0.49 -25.85 -19.92
N TYR A 300 0.04 -26.85 -19.15
CA TYR A 300 0.86 -28.00 -18.80
C TYR A 300 1.17 -28.88 -20.03
N GLU A 301 0.15 -29.24 -20.82
CA GLU A 301 0.27 -30.08 -22.02
C GLU A 301 1.14 -29.43 -23.11
N GLU A 302 1.13 -28.10 -23.21
CA GLU A 302 2.01 -27.34 -24.11
C GLU A 302 3.47 -27.28 -23.63
N GLY A 303 3.80 -27.84 -22.46
CA GLY A 303 5.14 -27.81 -21.86
C GLY A 303 5.50 -26.44 -21.25
N ASN A 304 4.52 -25.54 -21.10
CA ASN A 304 4.69 -24.20 -20.54
C ASN A 304 4.33 -24.13 -19.04
N GLY A 305 3.89 -25.23 -18.44
CA GLY A 305 3.42 -25.30 -17.05
C GLY A 305 4.10 -26.39 -16.24
N ALA A 306 4.17 -26.17 -14.92
CA ALA A 306 4.60 -27.19 -13.97
C ALA A 306 3.76 -27.09 -12.70
N PHE A 307 3.44 -28.24 -12.11
CA PHE A 307 2.83 -28.32 -10.79
C PHE A 307 3.87 -28.75 -9.75
N LEU A 308 3.92 -28.02 -8.64
CA LEU A 308 4.74 -28.35 -7.47
C LEU A 308 3.80 -28.70 -6.32
N ALA A 309 3.48 -29.99 -6.20
CA ALA A 309 2.62 -30.50 -5.14
C ALA A 309 3.42 -30.83 -3.87
N ASN A 310 2.74 -30.84 -2.72
CA ASN A 310 3.31 -31.18 -1.41
C ASN A 310 4.60 -30.40 -1.06
N PHE A 311 4.67 -29.14 -1.50
CA PHE A 311 5.76 -28.23 -1.24
C PHE A 311 5.43 -27.33 -0.04
N GLY A 312 6.43 -27.06 0.80
CA GLY A 312 6.34 -26.14 1.92
C GLY A 312 7.72 -25.74 2.41
N HIS A 313 7.79 -24.67 3.20
CA HIS A 313 9.05 -24.20 3.77
C HIS A 313 9.36 -24.94 5.07
N LEU A 314 10.59 -25.43 5.20
CA LEU A 314 11.13 -26.01 6.43
C LEU A 314 12.56 -25.53 6.62
N PHE A 315 12.90 -25.19 7.86
CA PHE A 315 14.27 -24.88 8.26
C PHE A 315 15.22 -26.06 8.04
N LYS A 316 14.76 -27.28 8.36
CA LYS A 316 15.44 -28.54 8.08
C LYS A 316 14.42 -29.69 8.04
N PRO A 317 14.78 -30.85 7.47
CA PRO A 317 13.92 -32.03 7.53
C PRO A 317 13.60 -32.41 8.98
N VAL A 318 12.32 -32.64 9.26
CA VAL A 318 11.79 -33.02 10.59
C VAL A 318 10.74 -34.12 10.45
N THR A 319 10.47 -34.84 11.53
CA THR A 319 9.45 -35.89 11.63
C THR A 319 8.30 -35.46 12.54
N LYS A 320 7.20 -36.22 12.52
CA LYS A 320 6.08 -36.03 13.46
C LYS A 320 6.50 -36.08 14.93
N LYS A 321 7.63 -36.73 15.26
CA LYS A 321 8.10 -36.90 16.63
C LYS A 321 8.97 -35.74 17.11
N ASP A 322 9.63 -35.02 16.21
CA ASP A 322 10.70 -34.08 16.57
C ASP A 322 10.48 -32.64 16.08
N TRP A 323 9.49 -32.39 15.22
CA TRP A 323 9.28 -31.07 14.61
C TRP A 323 9.12 -29.93 15.63
N LEU A 324 8.55 -30.21 16.80
CA LEU A 324 8.35 -29.22 17.87
C LEU A 324 9.66 -28.60 18.39
N PHE A 325 10.77 -29.33 18.31
CA PHE A 325 12.05 -28.91 18.90
C PHE A 325 13.15 -28.72 17.85
N GLU A 326 13.03 -29.38 16.70
CA GLU A 326 14.09 -29.44 15.70
C GLU A 326 13.95 -28.36 14.60
N THR A 327 12.76 -27.79 14.38
CA THR A 327 12.56 -26.71 13.41
C THR A 327 12.34 -25.36 14.07
N ARG A 328 12.78 -24.30 13.40
CA ARG A 328 12.47 -22.90 13.74
C ARG A 328 11.28 -22.35 12.94
N THR A 329 10.80 -23.12 11.97
CA THR A 329 9.59 -22.78 11.22
C THR A 329 8.39 -22.97 12.14
N ASP A 330 7.58 -21.93 12.32
CA ASP A 330 6.33 -22.02 13.07
C ASP A 330 5.27 -22.77 12.25
N LEU A 331 5.41 -24.10 12.21
CA LEU A 331 4.47 -24.99 11.52
C LEU A 331 3.05 -24.76 12.05
N PHE A 332 2.07 -24.95 11.16
CA PHE A 332 0.64 -24.75 11.42
C PHE A 332 0.19 -23.29 11.62
N SER A 333 1.12 -22.32 11.62
CA SER A 333 0.79 -20.89 11.57
C SER A 333 0.58 -20.44 10.12
N HIS A 334 -0.68 -20.18 9.75
CA HIS A 334 -1.00 -19.66 8.41
C HIS A 334 -0.20 -18.39 8.07
N TYR A 335 -0.06 -17.48 9.05
CA TYR A 335 0.66 -16.23 8.87
C TYR A 335 2.16 -16.45 8.69
N LYS A 336 2.81 -17.15 9.63
CA LYS A 336 4.27 -17.31 9.58
C LYS A 336 4.70 -18.13 8.38
N MET A 337 4.00 -19.23 8.08
CA MET A 337 4.33 -20.05 6.91
C MET A 337 4.13 -19.28 5.60
N ASN A 338 3.15 -18.36 5.53
CA ASN A 338 3.03 -17.47 4.39
C ASN A 338 4.23 -16.51 4.29
N GLN A 339 4.63 -15.88 5.39
CA GLN A 339 5.82 -15.02 5.38
C GLN A 339 7.09 -15.78 5.01
N ASP A 340 7.29 -16.98 5.55
CA ASP A 340 8.48 -17.80 5.29
C ASP A 340 8.56 -18.20 3.81
N MET A 341 7.42 -18.47 3.15
CA MET A 341 7.35 -18.69 1.70
C MET A 341 7.71 -17.41 0.90
N GLN A 342 7.33 -16.22 1.37
CA GLN A 342 7.69 -14.96 0.70
C GLN A 342 9.17 -14.61 0.89
N ARG A 343 9.71 -14.89 2.07
CA ARG A 343 11.07 -14.54 2.47
C ARG A 343 12.09 -15.54 1.95
N VAL A 344 11.81 -16.85 2.03
CA VAL A 344 12.75 -17.95 1.73
C VAL A 344 14.12 -17.68 2.36
N ASP A 345 14.12 -17.43 3.67
CA ASP A 345 15.30 -17.06 4.45
C ASP A 345 15.25 -17.74 5.83
N ALA A 346 15.40 -19.07 5.81
CA ALA A 346 15.26 -19.92 7.01
C ALA A 346 16.28 -19.57 8.11
N PHE A 347 17.43 -19.03 7.74
CA PHE A 347 18.51 -18.67 8.65
C PHE A 347 18.49 -17.19 9.07
N MET A 348 17.54 -16.40 8.56
CA MET A 348 17.45 -14.96 8.79
C MET A 348 18.74 -14.21 8.43
N GLU A 349 19.40 -14.63 7.35
CA GLU A 349 20.63 -14.00 6.85
C GLU A 349 20.36 -12.71 6.08
N GLN A 350 19.14 -12.54 5.58
CA GLN A 350 18.69 -11.41 4.77
C GLN A 350 17.36 -10.86 5.31
N ARG A 351 17.34 -10.55 6.62
CA ARG A 351 16.15 -10.04 7.34
C ARG A 351 15.49 -8.89 6.59
N GLY A 352 14.16 -8.83 6.65
CA GLY A 352 13.37 -7.78 6.01
C GLY A 352 13.27 -7.87 4.49
N THR A 353 13.88 -8.88 3.84
CA THR A 353 13.84 -9.03 2.38
C THR A 353 13.06 -10.27 1.92
N GLY A 354 12.43 -10.17 0.76
CA GLY A 354 11.75 -11.25 0.06
C GLY A 354 12.58 -11.91 -1.03
N VAL A 355 12.18 -13.12 -1.42
CA VAL A 355 12.88 -13.90 -2.45
C VAL A 355 12.91 -13.19 -3.81
N LEU A 356 11.83 -12.51 -4.20
CA LEU A 356 11.79 -11.76 -5.45
C LEU A 356 12.51 -10.42 -5.34
N GLY A 357 12.42 -9.74 -4.19
CA GLY A 357 13.22 -8.54 -3.95
C GLY A 357 14.71 -8.82 -4.10
N ARG A 358 15.22 -9.90 -3.50
CA ARG A 358 16.62 -10.33 -3.68
C ARG A 358 16.95 -10.74 -5.11
N LEU A 359 16.01 -11.34 -5.84
CA LEU A 359 16.19 -11.61 -7.28
C LEU A 359 16.38 -10.30 -8.06
N LEU A 360 15.54 -9.30 -7.81
CA LEU A 360 15.63 -7.99 -8.46
C LEU A 360 16.93 -7.26 -8.06
N ASP A 361 17.42 -7.42 -6.83
CA ASP A 361 18.71 -6.89 -6.40
C ASP A 361 19.85 -7.44 -7.25
N VAL A 362 19.87 -8.75 -7.49
CA VAL A 362 20.86 -9.40 -8.35
C VAL A 362 20.77 -8.91 -9.79
N MET A 363 19.56 -8.71 -10.33
CA MET A 363 19.36 -8.17 -11.69
C MET A 363 19.87 -6.73 -11.80
N GLN A 364 19.59 -5.90 -10.79
CA GLN A 364 20.02 -4.50 -10.75
C GLN A 364 21.55 -4.39 -10.59
N GLU A 365 22.12 -5.03 -9.57
CA GLU A 365 23.54 -4.91 -9.24
C GLU A 365 24.46 -5.64 -10.22
N ARG A 366 24.11 -6.87 -10.61
CA ARG A 366 25.02 -7.75 -11.36
C ARG A 366 24.77 -7.76 -12.86
N LYS A 367 23.57 -7.38 -13.29
CA LYS A 367 23.18 -7.39 -14.70
C LYS A 367 22.89 -6.00 -15.25
N ASN A 368 22.94 -4.96 -14.42
CA ASN A 368 22.62 -3.58 -14.80
C ASN A 368 21.26 -3.48 -15.52
N MET A 369 20.29 -4.29 -15.06
CA MET A 369 18.95 -4.34 -15.64
C MET A 369 18.03 -3.39 -14.89
N THR A 370 17.17 -2.70 -15.64
CA THR A 370 16.08 -1.91 -15.08
C THR A 370 14.99 -2.84 -14.54
N VAL A 371 14.67 -2.71 -13.26
CA VAL A 371 13.68 -3.56 -12.56
C VAL A 371 12.56 -2.71 -11.97
N SER A 372 11.34 -3.26 -11.93
CA SER A 372 10.17 -2.58 -11.40
C SER A 372 9.32 -3.55 -10.54
N PRO A 373 9.42 -3.48 -9.20
CA PRO A 373 8.58 -4.25 -8.29
C PRO A 373 7.22 -3.56 -8.12
N ILE A 374 6.15 -4.29 -8.46
CA ILE A 374 4.78 -3.78 -8.37
C ILE A 374 3.93 -4.79 -7.60
N ALA A 375 3.26 -4.33 -6.55
CA ALA A 375 2.22 -5.06 -5.83
C ALA A 375 0.85 -4.48 -6.16
N ILE A 376 -0.20 -5.32 -6.11
CA ILE A 376 -1.59 -4.88 -6.36
C ILE A 376 -2.43 -5.11 -5.10
N ASN A 377 -3.03 -4.04 -4.56
CA ASN A 377 -3.93 -4.05 -3.39
C ASN A 377 -3.37 -4.57 -2.05
N SER A 378 -2.11 -4.99 -1.96
CA SER A 378 -1.54 -5.47 -0.70
C SER A 378 -0.07 -5.10 -0.53
N LEU A 379 0.36 -5.08 0.73
CA LEU A 379 1.76 -5.18 1.09
C LEU A 379 2.26 -6.61 0.85
N THR A 380 3.53 -6.75 0.48
CA THR A 380 4.16 -8.06 0.33
C THR A 380 5.67 -7.96 0.50
N VAL A 381 6.17 -8.60 1.56
CA VAL A 381 7.61 -8.71 1.81
C VAL A 381 8.33 -9.43 0.67
N MET A 382 7.62 -10.24 -0.14
CA MET A 382 8.21 -10.97 -1.27
C MET A 382 8.98 -10.05 -2.24
N LEU A 383 8.52 -8.80 -2.43
CA LEU A 383 9.12 -7.84 -3.36
C LEU A 383 10.16 -6.91 -2.70
N ASP A 384 10.24 -6.91 -1.37
CA ASP A 384 11.19 -6.07 -0.64
C ASP A 384 12.61 -6.60 -0.83
N GLY A 385 13.50 -5.75 -1.35
CA GLY A 385 14.91 -6.06 -1.52
C GLY A 385 15.76 -5.43 -0.42
N LYS A 386 17.08 -5.45 -0.63
CA LYS A 386 18.03 -4.74 0.24
C LYS A 386 17.74 -3.24 0.25
N PRO A 387 17.45 -2.63 1.42
CA PRO A 387 17.17 -1.21 1.53
C PRO A 387 18.32 -0.31 1.01
N GLU A 388 19.55 -0.80 1.04
CA GLU A 388 20.74 -0.10 0.55
C GLU A 388 20.72 0.14 -0.97
N LEU A 389 19.92 -0.63 -1.72
CA LEU A 389 19.81 -0.52 -3.18
C LEU A 389 18.77 0.48 -3.66
N GLY A 390 18.14 1.21 -2.73
CA GLY A 390 17.30 2.36 -3.10
C GLY A 390 15.93 1.98 -3.68
N ARG A 391 15.59 0.70 -3.78
CA ARG A 391 14.42 0.25 -4.53
C ARG A 391 13.17 0.18 -3.64
N LEU A 392 12.15 0.97 -4.00
CA LEU A 392 10.82 0.94 -3.40
C LEU A 392 9.87 0.02 -4.18
N VAL A 393 8.92 -0.61 -3.46
CA VAL A 393 7.83 -1.39 -4.06
C VAL A 393 6.64 -0.48 -4.35
N ASP A 394 6.17 -0.48 -5.60
CA ASP A 394 4.98 0.27 -5.99
C ASP A 394 3.71 -0.53 -5.69
N ILE A 395 2.90 -0.06 -4.75
CA ILE A 395 1.61 -0.67 -4.43
C ILE A 395 0.52 0.07 -5.18
N LEU A 396 -0.05 -0.56 -6.19
CA LEU A 396 -1.13 0.01 -7.01
C LEU A 396 -2.49 -0.55 -6.59
N PRO A 397 -3.54 0.27 -6.57
CA PRO A 397 -4.88 -0.22 -6.33
C PRO A 397 -5.41 -0.90 -7.60
N GLY A 398 -6.09 -2.03 -7.44
CA GLY A 398 -6.67 -2.79 -8.55
C GLY A 398 -7.78 -2.02 -9.28
N SER A 399 -8.41 -1.04 -8.63
CA SER A 399 -9.37 -0.12 -9.25
C SER A 399 -8.73 0.94 -10.17
N GLY A 400 -7.40 1.04 -10.21
CA GLY A 400 -6.64 2.13 -10.85
C GLY A 400 -6.20 3.19 -9.83
N ALA A 401 -5.02 3.78 -10.03
CA ALA A 401 -4.43 4.70 -9.06
C ALA A 401 -5.28 5.94 -8.86
N LYS A 402 -5.28 6.43 -7.62
CA LYS A 402 -5.92 7.69 -7.25
C LYS A 402 -5.02 8.83 -7.68
N GLU A 403 -5.58 9.83 -8.34
CA GLU A 403 -4.85 11.01 -8.80
C GLU A 403 -5.12 12.19 -7.87
N PHE A 404 -4.18 13.12 -7.75
CA PHE A 404 -4.49 14.47 -7.28
C PHE A 404 -5.09 15.27 -8.44
N ASP A 405 -6.40 15.13 -8.65
CA ASP A 405 -7.12 15.88 -9.69
C ASP A 405 -7.44 17.30 -9.19
N PHE A 406 -6.42 18.18 -9.20
CA PHE A 406 -6.49 19.54 -8.65
C PHE A 406 -7.49 20.45 -9.38
N GLU A 407 -7.57 20.32 -10.70
CA GLU A 407 -8.40 21.14 -11.57
C GLU A 407 -9.89 20.77 -11.50
N ASN A 408 -10.20 19.59 -10.98
CA ASN A 408 -11.58 19.16 -10.87
C ASN A 408 -12.30 19.94 -9.79
N ARG A 409 -13.19 20.84 -10.23
CA ARG A 409 -14.00 21.71 -9.37
C ARG A 409 -14.76 20.97 -8.27
N TRP A 410 -15.13 19.71 -8.52
CA TRP A 410 -15.88 18.86 -7.61
C TRP A 410 -15.01 18.11 -6.61
N VAL A 411 -13.69 18.11 -6.81
CA VAL A 411 -12.73 17.49 -5.90
C VAL A 411 -12.06 18.61 -5.12
N LEU A 412 -11.02 19.24 -5.65
CA LEU A 412 -10.24 20.24 -4.92
C LEU A 412 -10.58 21.67 -5.34
N ASN A 413 -10.80 21.94 -6.64
CA ASN A 413 -10.91 23.31 -7.19
C ASN A 413 -9.67 24.15 -6.85
N PHE A 414 -8.49 23.52 -6.90
CA PHE A 414 -7.23 24.21 -6.63
C PHE A 414 -6.84 24.96 -7.91
N ASP A 415 -6.55 26.25 -7.76
CA ASP A 415 -5.88 27.01 -8.79
C ASP A 415 -4.35 26.77 -8.73
N GLU A 416 -3.63 27.35 -9.67
CA GLU A 416 -2.16 27.26 -9.75
C GLU A 416 -1.46 27.66 -8.45
N LYS A 417 -2.01 28.63 -7.69
CA LYS A 417 -1.41 29.05 -6.42
C LYS A 417 -1.55 28.00 -5.33
N LEU A 418 -2.68 27.30 -5.25
CA LEU A 418 -2.84 26.21 -4.28
C LEU A 418 -1.96 25.01 -4.64
N VAL A 419 -1.77 24.72 -5.93
CA VAL A 419 -0.84 23.67 -6.39
C VAL A 419 0.60 24.04 -5.99
N ALA A 420 1.03 25.27 -6.28
CA ALA A 420 2.34 25.78 -5.87
C ALA A 420 2.52 25.77 -4.34
N ALA A 421 1.45 26.00 -3.57
CA ALA A 421 1.51 25.89 -2.12
C ALA A 421 1.77 24.46 -1.64
N VAL A 422 1.18 23.43 -2.26
CA VAL A 422 1.48 22.02 -1.91
C VAL A 422 2.95 21.70 -2.18
N GLU A 423 3.50 22.15 -3.31
CA GLU A 423 4.91 21.97 -3.66
C GLU A 423 5.83 22.67 -2.65
N ASP A 424 5.54 23.93 -2.31
CA ASP A 424 6.33 24.71 -1.36
C ASP A 424 6.27 24.14 0.07
N LEU A 425 5.10 23.69 0.52
CA LEU A 425 4.93 23.02 1.83
C LEU A 425 5.71 21.69 1.92
N ASN A 426 6.09 21.12 0.76
CA ASN A 426 6.84 19.87 0.64
C ASN A 426 8.22 20.07 -0.01
N ALA A 427 8.73 21.30 -0.04
CA ALA A 427 9.99 21.66 -0.67
C ALA A 427 11.20 20.92 -0.09
N GLY A 428 12.35 21.06 -0.77
CA GLY A 428 13.62 20.52 -0.31
C GLY A 428 13.99 21.06 1.07
N THR A 429 14.47 20.18 1.95
CA THR A 429 14.91 20.55 3.31
C THR A 429 16.41 20.39 3.47
N LYS A 430 16.98 21.04 4.49
CA LYS A 430 18.38 20.90 4.89
C LYS A 430 18.58 19.56 5.60
N MET A 431 19.82 19.07 5.61
CA MET A 431 20.19 17.77 6.19
C MET A 431 19.85 17.61 7.68
N ASN A 432 19.71 18.73 8.40
CA ASN A 432 19.32 18.75 9.80
C ASN A 432 17.79 18.86 10.00
N SER A 433 16.96 18.76 8.96
CA SER A 433 15.50 18.65 9.11
C SER A 433 15.10 17.24 9.52
N GLY A 434 13.92 17.07 10.13
CA GLY A 434 13.40 15.77 10.53
C GLY A 434 13.33 14.78 9.36
N ILE A 435 13.92 13.59 9.53
CA ILE A 435 14.05 12.57 8.48
C ILE A 435 12.67 11.99 8.11
N PHE A 436 11.78 11.76 9.08
CA PHE A 436 10.43 11.24 8.83
C PHE A 436 9.59 12.24 8.02
N SER A 437 9.66 13.53 8.38
CA SER A 437 9.01 14.60 7.63
C SER A 437 9.55 14.71 6.20
N ASN A 438 10.87 14.67 6.04
CA ASN A 438 11.52 14.72 4.73
C ASN A 438 11.12 13.53 3.85
N HIS A 439 11.03 12.34 4.45
CA HIS A 439 10.60 11.13 3.76
C HIS A 439 9.13 11.19 3.36
N PHE A 440 8.23 11.68 4.23
CA PHE A 440 6.84 11.91 3.83
C PHE A 440 6.75 12.83 2.60
N SER A 441 7.44 13.98 2.62
CA SER A 441 7.41 14.92 1.49
C SER A 441 8.01 14.30 0.23
N GLN A 442 9.06 13.49 0.34
CA GLN A 442 9.60 12.74 -0.79
C GLN A 442 8.60 11.74 -1.33
N SER A 443 8.01 10.90 -0.49
CA SER A 443 6.99 9.93 -0.89
C SER A 443 5.78 10.60 -1.55
N LEU A 444 5.37 11.78 -1.07
CA LEU A 444 4.26 12.54 -1.66
C LEU A 444 4.59 13.02 -3.07
N ILE A 445 5.73 13.69 -3.26
CA ILE A 445 6.15 14.20 -4.58
C ILE A 445 6.40 13.05 -5.56
N ASP A 446 7.03 11.97 -5.10
CA ASP A 446 7.28 10.78 -5.92
C ASP A 446 5.97 10.11 -6.33
N THR A 447 5.04 9.95 -5.39
CA THR A 447 3.74 9.34 -5.64
C THR A 447 2.89 10.19 -6.58
N TRP A 448 2.82 11.50 -6.35
CA TRP A 448 2.08 12.42 -7.20
C TRP A 448 2.62 12.39 -8.64
N ASN A 449 3.93 12.60 -8.83
CA ASN A 449 4.55 12.52 -10.15
C ASN A 449 4.34 11.14 -10.80
N LYS A 450 4.40 10.04 -10.02
CA LYS A 450 4.15 8.69 -10.53
C LYS A 450 2.69 8.51 -10.99
N THR A 451 1.71 8.99 -10.24
CA THR A 451 0.30 8.88 -10.65
C THR A 451 -0.03 9.69 -11.88
N ASP A 452 0.57 10.88 -12.04
CA ASP A 452 0.39 11.70 -13.24
C ASP A 452 0.98 11.02 -14.46
N ASN A 453 2.17 10.42 -14.32
CA ASN A 453 2.81 9.66 -15.40
C ASN A 453 2.07 8.36 -15.76
N LEU A 454 1.44 7.70 -14.78
CA LEU A 454 0.70 6.46 -15.00
C LEU A 454 -0.75 6.71 -15.46
N LYS A 455 -1.24 7.96 -15.46
CA LYS A 455 -2.64 8.30 -15.73
C LYS A 455 -3.18 7.71 -17.02
N SER A 456 -2.47 7.86 -18.14
CA SER A 456 -2.87 7.29 -19.45
C SER A 456 -2.92 5.76 -19.39
N ILE A 457 -1.88 5.14 -18.83
CA ILE A 457 -1.73 3.70 -18.68
C ILE A 457 -2.87 3.11 -17.84
N LEU A 458 -3.20 3.75 -16.71
CA LEU A 458 -4.21 3.28 -15.77
C LEU A 458 -5.62 3.40 -16.32
N ARG A 459 -5.85 4.38 -17.19
CA ARG A 459 -7.12 4.61 -17.87
C ARG A 459 -7.26 3.77 -19.15
N SER A 460 -6.18 3.16 -19.64
CA SER A 460 -6.24 2.27 -20.80
C SER A 460 -7.25 1.14 -20.62
N SER A 461 -7.98 0.83 -21.69
CA SER A 461 -8.96 -0.25 -21.72
C SER A 461 -8.25 -1.60 -21.80
N VAL A 462 -8.75 -2.55 -21.00
CA VAL A 462 -8.35 -3.95 -21.09
C VAL A 462 -9.59 -4.73 -21.50
N ASN A 463 -9.69 -5.03 -22.79
CA ASN A 463 -10.80 -5.79 -23.38
C ASN A 463 -10.62 -7.31 -23.18
N VAL A 464 -10.45 -7.72 -21.92
CA VAL A 464 -10.43 -9.13 -21.54
C VAL A 464 -11.58 -9.35 -20.55
N PRO A 465 -12.48 -10.31 -20.77
CA PRO A 465 -13.60 -10.59 -19.89
C PRO A 465 -13.12 -11.26 -18.60
N ILE A 466 -12.52 -10.46 -17.72
CA ILE A 466 -12.11 -10.90 -16.38
C ILE A 466 -13.22 -10.55 -15.40
N HIS A 467 -13.82 -11.58 -14.83
CA HIS A 467 -14.92 -11.49 -13.87
C HIS A 467 -14.44 -11.77 -12.44
N GLY A 468 -15.33 -11.56 -11.47
CA GLY A 468 -15.08 -11.87 -10.06
C GLY A 468 -14.39 -10.75 -9.27
N THR A 469 -14.29 -10.97 -7.96
CA THR A 469 -13.81 -9.97 -6.98
C THR A 469 -12.36 -9.53 -7.20
N LYS A 470 -11.55 -10.36 -7.86
CA LYS A 470 -10.15 -10.06 -8.21
C LYS A 470 -9.97 -9.54 -9.64
N GLY A 471 -11.04 -9.42 -10.44
CA GLY A 471 -10.95 -9.09 -11.86
C GLY A 471 -10.30 -7.73 -12.13
N ASN A 472 -10.55 -6.75 -11.27
CA ASN A 472 -9.90 -5.43 -11.35
C ASN A 472 -8.38 -5.52 -11.12
N ALA A 473 -7.93 -6.33 -10.15
CA ALA A 473 -6.51 -6.54 -9.91
C ALA A 473 -5.82 -7.20 -11.12
N PHE A 474 -6.45 -8.21 -11.74
CA PHE A 474 -5.90 -8.83 -12.96
C PHE A 474 -5.87 -7.87 -14.16
N LYS A 475 -6.91 -7.05 -14.36
CA LYS A 475 -6.88 -6.00 -15.38
C LYS A 475 -5.72 -5.03 -15.13
N GLN A 476 -5.47 -4.68 -13.88
CA GLN A 476 -4.37 -3.81 -13.49
C GLN A 476 -3.00 -4.45 -13.80
N ILE A 477 -2.81 -5.74 -13.52
CA ILE A 477 -1.60 -6.49 -13.93
C ILE A 477 -1.40 -6.42 -15.45
N LEU A 478 -2.47 -6.66 -16.22
CA LEU A 478 -2.40 -6.60 -17.68
C LEU A 478 -2.03 -5.20 -18.20
N ARG A 479 -2.53 -4.13 -17.57
CA ARG A 479 -2.12 -2.75 -17.91
C ARG A 479 -0.62 -2.56 -17.69
N MET A 480 -0.08 -3.03 -16.56
CA MET A 480 1.35 -2.89 -16.26
C MET A 480 2.23 -3.68 -17.23
N ILE A 481 1.79 -4.87 -17.64
CA ILE A 481 2.50 -5.67 -18.66
C ILE A 481 2.51 -4.93 -20.00
N LYS A 482 1.36 -4.41 -20.45
CA LYS A 482 1.23 -3.72 -21.74
C LYS A 482 1.98 -2.38 -21.78
N SER A 483 2.13 -1.71 -20.64
CA SER A 483 2.80 -0.41 -20.55
C SER A 483 4.32 -0.47 -20.37
N ALA A 484 4.94 -1.63 -20.59
CA ALA A 484 6.39 -1.80 -20.42
C ALA A 484 7.21 -0.73 -21.17
N SER A 485 6.78 -0.38 -22.39
CA SER A 485 7.41 0.67 -23.21
C SER A 485 7.31 2.06 -22.62
N GLU A 486 6.09 2.47 -22.25
CA GLU A 486 5.83 3.78 -21.66
C GLU A 486 6.53 3.95 -20.29
N ARG A 487 6.78 2.84 -19.58
CA ARG A 487 7.49 2.84 -18.29
C ARG A 487 9.02 2.74 -18.42
N GLY A 488 9.55 2.60 -19.64
CA GLY A 488 10.99 2.46 -19.87
C GLY A 488 11.60 1.22 -19.23
N VAL A 489 10.84 0.12 -19.17
CA VAL A 489 11.32 -1.18 -18.65
C VAL A 489 11.51 -2.23 -19.75
N ASN A 490 11.34 -1.83 -21.00
CA ASN A 490 11.65 -2.61 -22.19
C ASN A 490 12.90 -2.06 -22.91
N ARG A 491 13.29 -2.78 -23.96
CA ARG A 491 14.24 -2.35 -24.99
C ARG A 491 13.70 -1.19 -25.83
#